data_AF-A0A094GH18-F1
#
_entry.id   AF-A0A094GH18-F1
#
_cell.length_a   1.000
_cell.length_b   1.000
_cell.length_c   1.000
_cell.angle_alpha   90.00
_cell.angle_beta   90.00
_cell.angle_gamma   90.00
#
_symmetry.space_group_name_H-M   'P 1'
#
loop_
_entity.id
_entity.type
_entity.pdbx_description
1 polymer ?
#
loop_
_entity_poly.entity_id
_entity_poly.type
_entity_poly.pdbx_seq_one_letter_code
_entity_poly.pdbx_strand_id
1 'polypeptide(L)'
;MTWSPIVPRQIPRNGSLNDLPFLLDNVNTSTERRLFSHFTNMTSRILTLSSGRYNPLTSIIVPIASRDQMVMHSLLCLAGSHLASISAEGSIQSINLEKHRLHDLATRRHSLRVQVLEQRGDPQSPQELESVLASALLLCLYEICEGSGDATWSIHLDTARKLISWAESKPKSGEAENTSSIRVAPQLRPEINRFLLEFFIYHDTLATVTVASCSSLVSRSRSLRQESNIVQDAYVVGVNDGLCDLISRIADLRSQAVTAPPQQNGDILCEAVVIWDDLANWHPKSTGSDQRLIGSLYQWALFIWLYCIVHPDGVADIKLQAGVKRAIEDLEKIQTASGIFSCLLFPLFIIGTASIEQNDREVVKSRFQSLAAWSGLGNVKIAQRIVQNSWEYFDEAVPRSWDWIAQMERHGISVPIT
;
A
#
# COMPACT_ATOMS: atom_id res chain seq x y z
N MET A 1 39.37 46.61 -16.33
CA MET A 1 38.48 45.92 -17.27
C MET A 1 37.17 45.64 -16.56
N THR A 2 36.12 46.34 -16.96
CA THR A 2 34.78 46.32 -16.38
C THR A 2 33.95 45.18 -17.00
N TRP A 3 33.47 44.27 -16.17
CA TRP A 3 32.54 43.20 -16.59
C TRP A 3 31.12 43.79 -16.63
N SER A 4 30.52 43.84 -17.81
CA SER A 4 29.09 44.16 -17.98
C SER A 4 28.29 42.85 -17.99
N PRO A 5 27.16 42.76 -17.26
CA PRO A 5 26.29 41.60 -17.38
C PRO A 5 25.50 41.69 -18.69
N ILE A 6 25.52 40.59 -19.45
CA ILE A 6 24.68 40.40 -20.63
C ILE A 6 23.23 40.38 -20.16
N VAL A 7 22.51 41.47 -20.37
CA VAL A 7 21.05 41.52 -20.16
C VAL A 7 20.39 40.72 -21.29
N PRO A 8 19.57 39.69 -21.00
CA PRO A 8 18.83 38.98 -22.03
C PRO A 8 17.88 39.97 -22.73
N ARG A 9 17.93 40.02 -24.07
CA ARG A 9 16.98 40.80 -24.88
C ARG A 9 15.56 40.38 -24.50
N GLN A 10 14.76 41.33 -24.01
CA GLN A 10 13.33 41.14 -23.85
C GLN A 10 12.71 40.89 -25.23
N ILE A 11 12.30 39.65 -25.48
CA ILE A 11 11.46 39.29 -26.61
C ILE A 11 10.07 39.87 -26.34
N PRO A 12 9.43 40.59 -27.28
CA PRO A 12 8.10 41.15 -27.07
C PRO A 12 7.09 40.02 -26.78
N ARG A 13 6.50 40.02 -25.57
CA ARG A 13 5.36 39.17 -25.22
C ARG A 13 4.09 39.75 -25.82
N ASN A 14 3.93 39.67 -27.13
CA ASN A 14 2.64 39.90 -27.79
C ASN A 14 2.22 38.62 -28.52
N GLY A 15 1.51 37.78 -27.78
CA GLY A 15 0.94 36.51 -28.24
C GLY A 15 0.48 35.70 -27.03
N SER A 16 -0.82 35.46 -26.93
CA SER A 16 -1.43 34.56 -25.95
C SER A 16 -0.73 33.19 -25.98
N LEU A 17 0.02 32.86 -24.92
CA LEU A 17 0.56 31.51 -24.71
C LEU A 17 -0.55 30.50 -24.32
N ASN A 18 -1.82 30.92 -24.31
CA ASN A 18 -2.96 30.11 -23.84
C ASN A 18 -3.67 29.31 -24.94
N ASP A 19 -3.28 29.42 -26.21
CA ASP A 19 -3.99 28.75 -27.32
C ASP A 19 -3.35 27.42 -27.76
N LEU A 20 -2.27 26.97 -27.11
CA LEU A 20 -1.72 25.64 -27.36
C LEU A 20 -2.58 24.57 -26.66
N PRO A 21 -3.14 23.59 -27.40
CA PRO A 21 -3.85 22.48 -26.79
C PRO A 21 -2.89 21.70 -25.88
N PHE A 22 -3.43 21.10 -24.82
CA PHE A 22 -2.60 20.26 -23.97
C PHE A 22 -2.19 18.99 -24.72
N LEU A 23 -1.00 18.47 -24.40
CA LEU A 23 -0.43 17.32 -25.10
C LEU A 23 -1.20 16.01 -24.86
N LEU A 24 -1.89 15.88 -23.71
CA LEU A 24 -2.66 14.69 -23.39
C LEU A 24 -4.13 14.93 -23.69
N ASP A 25 -4.68 14.19 -24.64
CA ASP A 25 -6.10 14.26 -25.04
C ASP A 25 -7.05 13.96 -23.86
N ASN A 26 -6.59 13.17 -22.89
CA ASN A 26 -7.39 12.78 -21.73
C ASN A 26 -7.45 13.85 -20.61
N VAL A 27 -6.80 15.01 -20.79
CA VAL A 27 -6.75 16.12 -19.82
C VAL A 27 -7.25 17.42 -20.48
N ASN A 28 -8.44 17.84 -20.09
CA ASN A 28 -9.26 18.82 -20.78
C ASN A 28 -9.26 20.20 -20.12
N THR A 29 -9.19 20.27 -18.79
CA THR A 29 -9.35 21.53 -18.04
C THR A 29 -8.03 22.02 -17.44
N SER A 30 -7.93 23.31 -17.13
CA SER A 30 -6.77 23.86 -16.40
C SER A 30 -6.61 23.23 -15.01
N THR A 31 -7.73 22.88 -14.37
CA THR A 31 -7.74 22.13 -13.11
C THR A 31 -7.18 20.72 -13.29
N GLU A 32 -7.64 19.96 -14.29
CA GLU A 32 -7.11 18.63 -14.60
C GLU A 32 -5.60 18.69 -14.91
N ARG A 33 -5.12 19.72 -15.64
CA ARG A 33 -3.67 19.94 -15.87
C ARG A 33 -2.91 20.17 -14.57
N ARG A 34 -3.47 20.95 -13.64
CA ARG A 34 -2.89 21.17 -12.31
C ARG A 34 -2.83 19.87 -11.51
N LEU A 35 -3.90 19.07 -11.53
CA LEU A 35 -3.97 17.77 -10.85
C LEU A 35 -2.98 16.76 -11.43
N PHE A 36 -2.85 16.71 -12.76
CA PHE A 36 -1.86 15.85 -13.43
C PHE A 36 -0.42 16.24 -13.04
N SER A 37 -0.13 17.54 -13.04
CA SER A 37 1.17 18.06 -12.57
C SER A 37 1.41 17.72 -11.09
N HIS A 38 0.38 17.85 -10.25
CA HIS A 38 0.49 17.47 -8.83
C HIS A 38 0.77 15.97 -8.66
N PHE A 39 0.09 15.11 -9.43
CA PHE A 39 0.32 13.67 -9.38
C PHE A 39 1.77 13.30 -9.70
N THR A 40 2.26 13.80 -10.83
CA THR A 40 3.59 13.46 -11.35
C THR A 40 4.74 14.02 -10.50
N ASN A 41 4.52 15.15 -9.80
CA ASN A 41 5.57 15.79 -9.01
C ASN A 41 5.49 15.52 -7.50
N MET A 42 4.32 15.20 -6.97
CA MET A 42 4.07 15.08 -5.53
C MET A 42 3.43 13.73 -5.18
N THR A 43 2.19 13.47 -5.61
CA THR A 43 1.42 12.29 -5.17
C THR A 43 2.12 10.97 -5.49
N SER A 44 2.69 10.82 -6.68
CA SER A 44 3.40 9.58 -7.05
C SER A 44 4.60 9.25 -6.16
N ARG A 45 5.25 10.27 -5.58
CA ARG A 45 6.50 10.11 -4.81
C ARG A 45 6.27 9.61 -3.38
N ILE A 46 5.04 9.72 -2.87
CA ILE A 46 4.69 9.30 -1.51
C ILE A 46 4.10 7.88 -1.46
N LEU A 47 3.79 7.28 -2.62
CA LEU A 47 3.07 6.02 -2.73
C LEU A 47 3.97 4.80 -2.97
N THR A 48 5.26 4.99 -3.23
CA THR A 48 6.19 3.90 -3.54
C THR A 48 7.59 4.18 -2.99
N LEU A 49 8.39 3.14 -2.81
CA LEU A 49 9.79 3.26 -2.38
C LEU A 49 10.65 3.99 -3.43
N SER A 50 10.34 3.79 -4.72
CA SER A 50 11.12 4.32 -5.84
C SER A 50 10.74 5.78 -6.11
N SER A 51 11.70 6.68 -5.91
CA SER A 51 11.53 8.11 -6.20
C SER A 51 12.25 8.54 -7.48
N GLY A 52 11.77 9.62 -8.11
CA GLY A 52 12.40 10.20 -9.31
C GLY A 52 12.13 9.41 -10.60
N ARG A 53 13.18 9.17 -11.39
CA ARG A 53 13.07 8.56 -12.74
C ARG A 53 12.64 7.09 -12.75
N TYR A 54 12.74 6.41 -11.60
CA TYR A 54 12.38 4.99 -11.45
C TYR A 54 10.99 4.80 -10.81
N ASN A 55 10.23 5.88 -10.61
CA ASN A 55 8.91 5.78 -10.02
C ASN A 55 7.95 5.04 -10.98
N PRO A 56 7.36 3.90 -10.58
CA PRO A 56 6.48 3.12 -11.45
C PRO A 56 5.13 3.80 -11.70
N LEU A 57 4.66 4.68 -10.81
CA LEU A 57 3.43 5.44 -11.06
C LEU A 57 3.60 6.45 -12.21
N THR A 58 4.81 6.96 -12.43
CA THR A 58 5.07 7.84 -13.58
C THR A 58 5.52 7.08 -14.83
N SER A 59 6.27 5.98 -14.69
CA SER A 59 6.79 5.22 -15.83
C SER A 59 5.83 4.14 -16.37
N ILE A 60 4.86 3.69 -15.58
CA ILE A 60 3.90 2.63 -15.95
C ILE A 60 2.46 3.17 -15.95
N ILE A 61 2.01 3.77 -14.85
CA ILE A 61 0.60 4.21 -14.73
C ILE A 61 0.29 5.40 -15.63
N VAL A 62 1.17 6.41 -15.73
CA VAL A 62 0.93 7.57 -16.61
C VAL A 62 0.80 7.16 -18.08
N PRO A 63 1.64 6.28 -18.65
CA PRO A 63 1.41 5.74 -19.99
C PRO A 63 0.05 5.04 -20.16
N ILE A 64 -0.41 4.26 -19.18
CA ILE A 64 -1.76 3.64 -19.22
C ILE A 64 -2.83 4.74 -19.21
N ALA A 65 -2.73 5.71 -18.30
CA ALA A 65 -3.65 6.84 -18.20
C ALA A 65 -3.71 7.70 -19.48
N SER A 66 -2.59 7.85 -20.18
CA SER A 66 -2.53 8.60 -21.45
C SER A 66 -3.37 7.95 -22.57
N ARG A 67 -3.68 6.65 -22.44
CA ARG A 67 -4.46 5.87 -23.41
C ARG A 67 -5.87 5.55 -22.92
N ASP A 68 -6.15 5.72 -21.62
CA ASP A 68 -7.38 5.29 -20.99
C ASP A 68 -7.97 6.36 -20.06
N GLN A 69 -9.13 6.91 -20.45
CA GLN A 69 -9.79 7.99 -19.71
C GLN A 69 -10.22 7.59 -18.29
N MET A 70 -10.58 6.33 -18.05
CA MET A 70 -10.96 5.87 -16.70
C MET A 70 -9.74 5.92 -15.78
N VAL A 71 -8.59 5.40 -16.25
CA VAL A 71 -7.34 5.43 -15.48
C VAL A 71 -6.87 6.87 -15.26
N MET A 72 -6.99 7.74 -16.27
CA MET A 72 -6.71 9.18 -16.10
C MET A 72 -7.60 9.80 -15.02
N HIS A 73 -8.91 9.56 -15.03
CA HIS A 73 -9.79 10.09 -14.00
C HIS A 73 -9.46 9.56 -12.59
N SER A 74 -9.17 8.27 -12.45
CA SER A 74 -8.72 7.69 -11.17
C SER A 74 -7.43 8.34 -10.65
N LEU A 75 -6.47 8.58 -11.55
CA LEU A 75 -5.21 9.26 -11.23
C LEU A 75 -5.46 10.70 -10.77
N LEU A 76 -6.28 11.45 -11.50
CA LEU A 76 -6.55 12.85 -11.21
C LEU A 76 -7.38 13.03 -9.94
N CYS A 77 -8.36 12.16 -9.66
CA CYS A 77 -9.13 12.26 -8.42
C CYS A 77 -8.26 11.92 -7.19
N LEU A 78 -7.37 10.92 -7.29
CA LEU A 78 -6.36 10.65 -6.25
C LEU A 78 -5.44 11.86 -6.03
N ALA A 79 -4.98 12.50 -7.11
CA ALA A 79 -4.19 13.71 -7.02
C ALA A 79 -4.97 14.87 -6.38
N GLY A 80 -6.25 15.00 -6.68
CA GLY A 80 -7.16 15.99 -6.10
C GLY A 80 -7.37 15.78 -4.60
N SER A 81 -7.55 14.52 -4.17
CA SER A 81 -7.63 14.13 -2.75
C SER A 81 -6.37 14.55 -2.01
N HIS A 82 -5.20 14.14 -2.52
CA HIS A 82 -3.92 14.48 -1.91
C HIS A 82 -3.64 15.99 -1.91
N LEU A 83 -3.98 16.70 -2.99
CA LEU A 83 -3.82 18.16 -3.03
C LEU A 83 -4.71 18.85 -2.00
N ALA A 84 -5.96 18.39 -1.85
CA ALA A 84 -6.87 18.95 -0.86
C ALA A 84 -6.38 18.69 0.57
N SER A 85 -5.81 17.51 0.86
CA SER A 85 -5.38 17.14 2.21
C SER A 85 -4.17 17.94 2.72
N ILE A 86 -3.33 18.46 1.83
CA ILE A 86 -2.16 19.29 2.16
C ILE A 86 -2.38 20.79 1.96
N SER A 87 -3.53 21.20 1.41
CA SER A 87 -3.85 22.60 1.13
C SER A 87 -4.56 23.27 2.30
N ALA A 88 -4.38 24.58 2.44
CA ALA A 88 -5.14 25.37 3.42
C ALA A 88 -6.62 25.50 3.01
N GLU A 89 -7.52 25.52 4.00
CA GLU A 89 -8.98 25.41 3.90
C GLU A 89 -9.65 26.40 2.92
N GLY A 90 -9.02 27.54 2.61
CA GLY A 90 -9.61 28.59 1.76
C GLY A 90 -9.44 28.42 0.24
N SER A 91 -8.62 27.47 -0.25
CA SER A 91 -8.24 27.39 -1.68
C SER A 91 -8.72 26.12 -2.41
N ILE A 92 -9.53 25.29 -1.75
CA ILE A 92 -9.78 23.90 -2.16
C ILE A 92 -11.15 23.64 -2.77
N GLN A 93 -12.08 24.60 -2.80
CA GLN A 93 -13.46 24.32 -3.24
C GLN A 93 -13.53 23.82 -4.70
N SER A 94 -12.80 24.46 -5.62
CA SER A 94 -12.74 24.04 -7.02
C SER A 94 -12.03 22.69 -7.20
N ILE A 95 -10.98 22.44 -6.41
CA ILE A 95 -10.26 21.16 -6.39
C ILE A 95 -11.17 20.05 -5.88
N ASN A 96 -11.90 20.28 -4.80
CA ASN A 96 -12.84 19.31 -4.25
C ASN A 96 -13.97 19.02 -5.23
N LEU A 97 -14.58 20.03 -5.84
CA LEU A 97 -15.64 19.81 -6.83
C LEU A 97 -15.14 18.94 -7.99
N GLU A 98 -13.95 19.26 -8.51
CA GLU A 98 -13.37 18.51 -9.63
C GLU A 98 -12.93 17.09 -9.21
N LYS A 99 -12.35 16.94 -8.02
CA LYS A 99 -12.00 15.65 -7.42
C LYS A 99 -13.22 14.72 -7.38
N HIS A 100 -14.32 15.18 -6.79
CA HIS A 100 -15.55 14.37 -6.67
C HIS A 100 -16.12 14.04 -8.06
N ARG A 101 -16.17 15.01 -8.97
CA ARG A 101 -16.65 14.78 -10.36
C ARG A 101 -15.84 13.68 -11.06
N LEU A 102 -14.51 13.72 -10.93
CA LEU A 102 -13.61 12.76 -11.56
C LEU A 102 -13.70 11.38 -10.92
N HIS A 103 -13.77 11.30 -9.59
CA HIS A 103 -13.98 10.04 -8.87
C HIS A 103 -15.28 9.36 -9.31
N ASP A 104 -16.38 10.11 -9.33
CA ASP A 104 -17.68 9.67 -9.83
C ASP A 104 -17.62 9.06 -11.24
N LEU A 105 -16.92 9.74 -12.15
CA LEU A 105 -16.76 9.29 -13.53
C LEU A 105 -15.85 8.06 -13.63
N ALA A 106 -14.79 8.00 -12.84
CA ALA A 106 -13.88 6.86 -12.77
C ALA A 106 -14.61 5.62 -12.25
N THR A 107 -15.27 5.72 -11.09
CA THR A 107 -15.99 4.62 -10.44
C THR A 107 -17.12 4.09 -11.33
N ARG A 108 -17.93 4.95 -11.96
CA ARG A 108 -18.98 4.51 -12.89
C ARG A 108 -18.42 3.73 -14.09
N ARG A 109 -17.34 4.23 -14.71
CA ARG A 109 -16.69 3.55 -15.85
C ARG A 109 -16.01 2.25 -15.43
N HIS A 110 -15.37 2.24 -14.27
CA HIS A 110 -14.72 1.08 -13.70
C HIS A 110 -15.72 -0.04 -13.45
N SER A 111 -16.81 0.25 -12.72
CA SER A 111 -17.89 -0.71 -12.47
C SER A 111 -18.50 -1.27 -13.74
N LEU A 112 -18.75 -0.43 -14.77
CA LEU A 112 -19.26 -0.91 -16.05
C LEU A 112 -18.27 -1.85 -16.75
N ARG A 113 -16.99 -1.53 -16.75
CA ARG A 113 -15.96 -2.36 -17.40
C ARG A 113 -15.76 -3.68 -16.66
N VAL A 114 -15.79 -3.68 -15.33
CA VAL A 114 -15.76 -4.92 -14.53
C VAL A 114 -16.96 -5.80 -14.89
N GLN A 115 -18.17 -5.26 -14.93
CA GLN A 115 -19.37 -6.02 -15.33
C GLN A 115 -19.27 -6.59 -16.74
N VAL A 116 -18.74 -5.81 -17.70
CA VAL A 116 -18.53 -6.27 -19.08
C VAL A 116 -17.50 -7.40 -19.13
N LEU A 117 -16.41 -7.30 -18.37
CA LEU A 117 -15.41 -8.37 -18.27
C LEU A 117 -15.98 -9.64 -17.64
N GLU A 118 -16.76 -9.51 -16.57
CA GLU A 118 -17.44 -10.63 -15.90
C GLU A 118 -18.42 -11.33 -16.84
N GLN A 119 -19.21 -10.58 -17.62
CA GLN A 119 -20.16 -11.12 -18.60
C GLN A 119 -19.46 -11.84 -19.75
N ARG A 120 -18.36 -11.27 -20.26
CA ARG A 120 -17.58 -11.87 -21.35
C ARG A 120 -16.77 -13.08 -20.90
N GLY A 121 -16.36 -13.08 -19.64
CA GLY A 121 -15.53 -14.12 -19.07
C GLY A 121 -14.09 -14.10 -19.58
N ASP A 122 -13.67 -13.21 -20.50
CA ASP A 122 -12.25 -12.93 -20.86
C ASP A 122 -12.01 -11.44 -21.20
N PRO A 123 -10.80 -10.87 -21.00
CA PRO A 123 -10.50 -9.52 -21.44
C PRO A 123 -10.23 -9.53 -22.96
N GLN A 124 -10.62 -8.46 -23.66
CA GLN A 124 -10.38 -8.33 -25.10
C GLN A 124 -8.90 -8.16 -25.43
N SER A 125 -8.14 -7.59 -24.50
CA SER A 125 -6.69 -7.47 -24.61
C SER A 125 -6.03 -7.41 -23.23
N PRO A 126 -4.72 -7.69 -23.13
CA PRO A 126 -3.96 -7.48 -21.89
C PRO A 126 -4.08 -6.05 -21.36
N GLN A 127 -4.11 -5.05 -22.25
CA GLN A 127 -4.24 -3.64 -21.88
C GLN A 127 -5.59 -3.32 -21.26
N GLU A 128 -6.67 -4.00 -21.66
CA GLU A 128 -7.97 -3.82 -21.01
C GLU A 128 -7.92 -4.24 -19.55
N LEU A 129 -7.32 -5.41 -19.27
CA LEU A 129 -7.12 -5.91 -17.91
C LEU A 129 -6.21 -5.00 -17.10
N GLU A 130 -5.07 -4.56 -17.67
CA GLU A 130 -4.15 -3.62 -17.02
C GLU A 130 -4.84 -2.30 -16.66
N SER A 131 -5.64 -1.72 -17.57
CA SER A 131 -6.39 -0.49 -17.29
C SER A 131 -7.39 -0.67 -16.15
N VAL A 132 -8.18 -1.75 -16.16
CA VAL A 132 -9.20 -1.99 -15.12
C VAL A 132 -8.54 -2.29 -13.77
N LEU A 133 -7.43 -3.04 -13.75
CA LEU A 133 -6.64 -3.31 -12.55
C LEU A 133 -5.97 -2.04 -12.02
N ALA A 134 -5.31 -1.25 -12.88
CA ALA A 134 -4.69 0.01 -12.50
C ALA A 134 -5.71 1.00 -11.91
N SER A 135 -6.89 1.11 -12.51
CA SER A 135 -7.97 1.95 -11.98
C SER A 135 -8.48 1.44 -10.63
N ALA A 136 -8.63 0.11 -10.42
CA ALA A 136 -8.99 -0.44 -9.12
C ALA A 136 -7.96 -0.06 -8.04
N LEU A 137 -6.67 -0.21 -8.32
CA LEU A 137 -5.60 0.14 -7.39
C LEU A 137 -5.57 1.65 -7.10
N LEU A 138 -5.71 2.50 -8.11
CA LEU A 138 -5.76 3.96 -7.94
C LEU A 138 -6.99 4.42 -7.14
N LEU A 139 -8.15 3.79 -7.33
CA LEU A 139 -9.35 4.07 -6.55
C LEU A 139 -9.20 3.60 -5.10
N CYS A 140 -8.54 2.44 -4.86
CA CYS A 140 -8.17 2.04 -3.51
C CYS A 140 -7.28 3.09 -2.83
N LEU A 141 -6.27 3.60 -3.53
CA LEU A 141 -5.40 4.67 -3.02
C LEU A 141 -6.16 5.98 -2.78
N TYR A 142 -7.19 6.27 -3.58
CA TYR A 142 -8.06 7.42 -3.37
C TYR A 142 -8.77 7.30 -2.02
N GLU A 143 -9.40 6.16 -1.72
CA GLU A 143 -10.08 5.92 -0.44
C GLU A 143 -9.10 5.98 0.75
N ILE A 144 -7.88 5.48 0.57
CA ILE A 144 -6.77 5.60 1.56
C ILE A 144 -6.42 7.06 1.83
N CYS A 145 -6.34 7.86 0.77
CA CYS A 145 -6.00 9.27 0.84
C CYS A 145 -7.11 10.08 1.51
N GLU A 146 -8.37 9.81 1.19
CA GLU A 146 -9.53 10.43 1.85
C GLU A 146 -9.55 10.10 3.35
N GLY A 147 -9.26 8.84 3.71
CA GLY A 147 -9.25 8.40 5.10
C GLY A 147 -10.61 8.59 5.77
N SER A 148 -11.68 8.14 5.11
CA SER A 148 -13.06 8.21 5.63
C SER A 148 -13.29 7.29 6.84
N GLY A 149 -12.46 6.26 7.00
CA GLY A 149 -12.59 5.27 8.07
C GLY A 149 -13.67 4.21 7.79
N ASP A 150 -14.16 4.13 6.56
CA ASP A 150 -15.12 3.10 6.13
C ASP A 150 -14.44 2.01 5.28
N ALA A 151 -15.21 0.97 4.92
CA ALA A 151 -14.70 -0.20 4.21
C ALA A 151 -14.64 -0.04 2.68
N THR A 152 -14.84 1.16 2.11
CA THR A 152 -14.93 1.37 0.65
C THR A 152 -13.64 0.96 -0.07
N TRP A 153 -12.48 1.20 0.56
CA TRP A 153 -11.17 0.78 0.03
C TRP A 153 -11.12 -0.74 -0.26
N SER A 154 -11.77 -1.56 0.58
CA SER A 154 -11.75 -3.02 0.46
C SER A 154 -12.48 -3.51 -0.80
N ILE A 155 -13.51 -2.78 -1.24
CA ILE A 155 -14.27 -3.10 -2.46
C ILE A 155 -13.34 -3.06 -3.69
N HIS A 156 -12.43 -2.09 -3.73
CA HIS A 156 -11.47 -1.95 -4.82
C HIS A 156 -10.40 -3.04 -4.80
N LEU A 157 -9.88 -3.40 -3.61
CA LEU A 157 -8.94 -4.53 -3.49
C LEU A 157 -9.60 -5.88 -3.81
N ASP A 158 -10.83 -6.11 -3.37
CA ASP A 158 -11.60 -7.32 -3.69
C ASP A 158 -11.81 -7.45 -5.19
N THR A 159 -12.08 -6.33 -5.87
CA THR A 159 -12.19 -6.28 -7.33
C THR A 159 -10.86 -6.63 -7.99
N ALA A 160 -9.74 -6.04 -7.53
CA ALA A 160 -8.41 -6.38 -8.02
C ALA A 160 -8.07 -7.87 -7.80
N ARG A 161 -8.43 -8.43 -6.64
CA ARG A 161 -8.25 -9.85 -6.29
C ARG A 161 -8.96 -10.78 -7.26
N LYS A 162 -10.22 -10.44 -7.59
CA LYS A 162 -11.03 -11.18 -8.59
C LYS A 162 -10.38 -11.14 -9.98
N LEU A 163 -9.96 -9.95 -10.42
CA LEU A 163 -9.32 -9.76 -11.73
C LEU A 163 -8.03 -10.58 -11.87
N ILE A 164 -7.19 -10.59 -10.83
CA ILE A 164 -5.94 -11.37 -10.81
C ILE A 164 -6.23 -12.88 -10.78
N SER A 165 -7.13 -13.33 -9.91
CA SER A 165 -7.51 -14.76 -9.82
C SER A 165 -8.08 -15.29 -11.13
N TRP A 166 -8.85 -14.46 -11.84
CA TRP A 166 -9.38 -14.78 -13.15
C TRP A 166 -8.28 -14.90 -14.21
N ALA A 167 -7.32 -13.98 -14.19
CA ALA A 167 -6.14 -14.04 -15.05
C ALA A 167 -5.25 -15.26 -14.77
N GLU A 168 -5.35 -15.89 -13.59
CA GLU A 168 -4.56 -17.08 -13.22
C GLU A 168 -5.26 -18.43 -13.51
N SER A 169 -6.60 -18.50 -13.48
CA SER A 169 -7.37 -19.76 -13.37
C SER A 169 -7.71 -20.54 -14.66
N LYS A 170 -7.45 -20.01 -15.86
CA LYS A 170 -7.77 -20.68 -17.15
C LYS A 170 -6.66 -21.61 -17.71
N PRO A 171 -6.95 -22.86 -18.09
CA PRO A 171 -5.98 -23.71 -18.79
C PRO A 171 -5.69 -23.21 -20.22
N LYS A 172 -4.50 -23.52 -20.76
CA LYS A 172 -4.09 -23.20 -22.14
C LYS A 172 -5.15 -23.68 -23.14
N SER A 173 -5.72 -22.78 -23.94
CA SER A 173 -6.44 -23.17 -25.16
C SER A 173 -5.42 -23.47 -26.27
N GLY A 174 -5.04 -24.74 -26.44
CA GLY A 174 -4.47 -25.21 -27.72
C GLY A 174 -3.22 -26.10 -27.74
N GLU A 175 -2.77 -26.73 -26.65
CA GLU A 175 -1.75 -27.78 -26.74
C GLU A 175 -2.42 -29.16 -26.59
N ALA A 176 -2.60 -29.85 -27.72
CA ALA A 176 -2.92 -31.27 -27.72
C ALA A 176 -1.83 -32.04 -26.97
N GLU A 177 -2.25 -32.96 -26.09
CA GLU A 177 -1.40 -33.91 -25.38
C GLU A 177 -0.61 -34.78 -26.38
N ASN A 178 0.54 -34.31 -26.83
CA ASN A 178 1.53 -35.16 -27.49
C ASN A 178 2.78 -35.23 -26.62
N THR A 179 2.89 -36.38 -25.97
CA THR A 179 4.03 -36.91 -25.22
C THR A 179 5.37 -36.70 -25.93
N SER A 180 6.39 -36.46 -25.10
CA SER A 180 7.84 -36.54 -25.36
C SER A 180 8.51 -35.32 -26.01
N SER A 181 9.05 -34.43 -25.17
CA SER A 181 10.48 -34.11 -25.09
C SER A 181 10.68 -32.81 -24.30
N ILE A 182 11.67 -32.82 -23.40
CA ILE A 182 12.30 -31.68 -22.69
C ILE A 182 11.31 -30.65 -22.11
N ARG A 183 11.10 -30.71 -20.80
CA ARG A 183 10.35 -29.71 -20.02
C ARG A 183 11.03 -28.33 -20.15
N VAL A 184 10.70 -27.59 -21.21
CA VAL A 184 10.83 -26.14 -21.21
C VAL A 184 9.81 -25.63 -20.20
N ALA A 185 10.26 -24.84 -19.24
CA ALA A 185 9.41 -24.24 -18.21
C ALA A 185 8.17 -23.60 -18.85
N PRO A 186 6.99 -23.67 -18.20
CA PRO A 186 5.76 -23.15 -18.76
C PRO A 186 5.90 -21.63 -18.98
N GLN A 187 6.01 -21.20 -20.24
CA GLN A 187 6.02 -19.79 -20.62
C GLN A 187 4.68 -19.18 -20.18
N LEU A 188 4.72 -18.24 -19.22
CA LEU A 188 3.56 -17.58 -18.61
C LEU A 188 2.70 -16.82 -19.64
N ARG A 189 1.42 -16.61 -19.29
CA ARG A 189 0.43 -15.72 -19.96
C ARG A 189 1.00 -14.30 -20.21
N PRO A 190 0.29 -13.38 -20.90
CA PRO A 190 0.69 -11.97 -20.87
C PRO A 190 0.77 -11.54 -19.41
N GLU A 191 2.00 -11.39 -18.93
CA GLU A 191 2.34 -11.14 -17.55
C GLU A 191 1.60 -9.86 -17.18
N ILE A 192 0.63 -9.95 -16.25
CA ILE A 192 0.11 -8.73 -15.59
C ILE A 192 1.34 -7.93 -15.22
N ASN A 193 1.38 -6.67 -15.61
CA ASN A 193 2.55 -5.84 -15.37
C ASN A 193 3.07 -6.04 -13.94
N ARG A 194 4.34 -6.45 -13.83
CA ARG A 194 4.97 -6.84 -12.57
C ARG A 194 4.71 -5.82 -11.45
N PHE A 195 4.79 -4.53 -11.77
CA PHE A 195 4.51 -3.50 -10.78
C PHE A 195 3.06 -3.54 -10.27
N LEU A 196 2.05 -3.67 -11.14
CA LEU A 196 0.64 -3.76 -10.73
C LEU A 196 0.41 -4.96 -9.80
N LEU A 197 1.07 -6.08 -10.09
CA LEU A 197 0.98 -7.30 -9.29
C LEU A 197 1.68 -7.15 -7.93
N GLU A 198 2.92 -6.65 -7.91
CA GLU A 198 3.65 -6.40 -6.65
C GLU A 198 2.91 -5.38 -5.78
N PHE A 199 2.42 -4.31 -6.39
CA PHE A 199 1.66 -3.26 -5.70
C PHE A 199 0.35 -3.80 -5.12
N PHE A 200 -0.40 -4.60 -5.88
CA PHE A 200 -1.57 -5.30 -5.37
C PHE A 200 -1.22 -6.22 -4.21
N ILE A 201 -0.21 -7.10 -4.36
CA ILE A 201 0.19 -8.06 -3.32
C ILE A 201 0.54 -7.33 -2.03
N TYR A 202 1.31 -6.25 -2.09
CA TYR A 202 1.67 -5.46 -0.91
C TYR A 202 0.43 -4.93 -0.18
N HIS A 203 -0.47 -4.25 -0.89
CA HIS A 203 -1.69 -3.70 -0.29
C HIS A 203 -2.68 -4.77 0.19
N ASP A 204 -2.86 -5.86 -0.56
CA ASP A 204 -3.71 -6.99 -0.19
C ASP A 204 -3.19 -7.72 1.06
N THR A 205 -1.86 -7.85 1.17
CA THR A 205 -1.21 -8.46 2.34
C THR A 205 -1.40 -7.59 3.58
N LEU A 206 -1.10 -6.29 3.49
CA LEU A 206 -1.22 -5.40 4.65
C LEU A 206 -2.67 -5.13 5.05
N ALA A 207 -3.62 -5.26 4.13
CA ALA A 207 -5.05 -5.25 4.46
C ALA A 207 -5.43 -6.36 5.47
N THR A 208 -4.76 -7.52 5.45
CA THR A 208 -5.02 -8.60 6.41
C THR A 208 -4.71 -8.21 7.86
N VAL A 209 -3.87 -7.19 8.08
CA VAL A 209 -3.52 -6.71 9.42
C VAL A 209 -4.74 -6.10 10.12
N THR A 210 -5.65 -5.48 9.38
CA THR A 210 -6.86 -4.84 9.93
C THR A 210 -8.18 -5.51 9.56
N VAL A 211 -8.14 -6.55 8.73
CA VAL A 211 -9.33 -7.33 8.36
C VAL A 211 -9.27 -8.70 9.04
N ALA A 212 -10.26 -9.01 9.89
CA ALA A 212 -10.31 -10.24 10.68
C ALA A 212 -10.45 -11.53 9.85
N SER A 213 -10.94 -11.44 8.61
CA SER A 213 -11.24 -12.57 7.72
C SER A 213 -10.87 -12.25 6.28
N CYS A 214 -9.58 -12.29 5.94
CA CYS A 214 -9.14 -12.17 4.55
C CYS A 214 -8.33 -13.40 4.14
N SER A 215 -8.81 -14.13 3.13
CA SER A 215 -7.99 -15.12 2.44
C SER A 215 -7.08 -14.37 1.47
N SER A 216 -5.85 -14.08 1.90
CA SER A 216 -4.89 -13.40 1.02
C SER A 216 -4.52 -14.29 -0.17
N LEU A 217 -4.35 -13.68 -1.35
CA LEU A 217 -3.79 -14.38 -2.51
C LEU A 217 -2.30 -14.72 -2.34
N VAL A 218 -1.64 -14.25 -1.29
CA VAL A 218 -0.22 -14.52 -1.01
C VAL A 218 0.06 -16.02 -0.87
N SER A 219 -0.86 -16.81 -0.32
CA SER A 219 -0.71 -18.27 -0.28
C SER A 219 -0.61 -18.90 -1.68
N ARG A 220 -1.05 -18.20 -2.74
CA ARG A 220 -0.90 -18.59 -4.15
C ARG A 220 0.30 -17.94 -4.85
N SER A 221 0.86 -16.86 -4.29
CA SER A 221 2.03 -16.15 -4.86
C SER A 221 3.36 -16.90 -4.69
N ARG A 222 3.40 -18.02 -3.94
CA ARG A 222 4.56 -18.93 -3.90
C ARG A 222 5.02 -19.35 -5.30
N SER A 223 4.10 -19.42 -6.28
CA SER A 223 4.39 -19.78 -7.66
C SER A 223 5.11 -18.68 -8.47
N LEU A 224 5.01 -17.40 -8.08
CA LEU A 224 5.68 -16.27 -8.75
C LEU A 224 7.14 -16.08 -8.29
N ARG A 225 7.52 -16.71 -7.17
CA ARG A 225 8.85 -16.58 -6.55
C ARG A 225 9.96 -17.26 -7.35
N GLN A 226 9.63 -18.11 -8.33
CA GLN A 226 10.58 -19.08 -8.88
C GLN A 226 11.40 -18.60 -10.09
N GLU A 227 11.15 -17.41 -10.64
CA GLU A 227 11.70 -17.09 -11.99
C GLU A 227 12.64 -15.89 -12.12
N SER A 228 12.94 -15.11 -11.08
CA SER A 228 13.88 -13.98 -11.24
C SER A 228 15.12 -14.08 -10.34
N ASN A 229 16.18 -14.68 -10.90
CA ASN A 229 17.57 -14.52 -10.43
C ASN A 229 18.14 -13.11 -10.73
N ILE A 230 17.29 -12.16 -11.16
CA ILE A 230 17.69 -10.79 -11.47
C ILE A 230 17.30 -9.92 -10.27
N VAL A 231 18.31 -9.44 -9.56
CA VAL A 231 18.19 -8.39 -8.54
C VAL A 231 17.75 -7.10 -9.25
N GLN A 232 16.45 -6.93 -9.48
CA GLN A 232 15.85 -5.65 -9.84
C GLN A 232 15.31 -4.98 -8.56
N ASP A 233 15.46 -3.65 -8.48
CA ASP A 233 15.00 -2.85 -7.36
C ASP A 233 13.50 -3.11 -7.10
N ALA A 234 13.15 -3.51 -5.88
CA ALA A 234 11.76 -3.77 -5.50
C ALA A 234 10.97 -2.45 -5.44
N TYR A 235 9.77 -2.42 -6.04
CA TYR A 235 8.91 -1.23 -6.02
C TYR A 235 8.26 -0.98 -4.65
N VAL A 236 8.07 -2.05 -3.88
CA VAL A 236 7.44 -2.09 -2.55
C VAL A 236 8.19 -3.08 -1.64
N VAL A 237 8.08 -2.91 -0.32
CA VAL A 237 8.72 -3.80 0.67
C VAL A 237 8.02 -5.16 0.67
N GLY A 238 8.77 -6.25 0.83
CA GLY A 238 8.22 -7.53 1.29
C GLY A 238 7.75 -8.53 0.24
N VAL A 239 7.45 -8.07 -0.98
CA VAL A 239 6.92 -8.94 -2.04
C VAL A 239 7.98 -9.91 -2.56
N ASN A 240 9.21 -9.43 -2.72
CA ASN A 240 10.31 -10.17 -3.35
C ASN A 240 11.24 -10.89 -2.36
N ASP A 241 11.05 -10.73 -1.05
CA ASP A 241 11.99 -11.22 -0.01
C ASP A 241 11.37 -12.16 1.02
N GLY A 242 10.07 -12.46 0.93
CA GLY A 242 9.39 -13.40 1.81
C GLY A 242 8.52 -12.75 2.88
N LEU A 243 8.66 -11.46 3.15
CA LEU A 243 7.99 -10.79 4.26
C LEU A 243 6.46 -10.81 4.14
N CYS A 244 5.90 -10.69 2.94
CA CYS A 244 4.45 -10.77 2.74
C CYS A 244 3.87 -12.15 3.14
N ASP A 245 4.64 -13.24 3.00
CA ASP A 245 4.23 -14.58 3.44
C ASP A 245 4.24 -14.69 4.96
N LEU A 246 5.24 -14.09 5.63
CA LEU A 246 5.25 -13.99 7.10
C LEU A 246 4.05 -13.20 7.63
N ILE A 247 3.74 -12.04 7.03
CA ILE A 247 2.55 -11.24 7.40
C ILE A 247 1.27 -12.08 7.25
N SER A 248 1.12 -12.78 6.13
CA SER A 248 -0.08 -13.59 5.86
C SER A 248 -0.22 -14.76 6.84
N ARG A 249 0.88 -15.46 7.14
CA ARG A 249 0.88 -16.56 8.12
C ARG A 249 0.54 -16.09 9.53
N ILE A 250 1.02 -14.91 9.94
CA ILE A 250 0.67 -14.31 11.24
C ILE A 250 -0.82 -13.90 11.26
N ALA A 251 -1.33 -13.34 10.15
CA ALA A 251 -2.74 -13.01 10.02
C ALA A 251 -3.64 -14.26 10.13
N ASP A 252 -3.27 -15.35 9.45
CA ASP A 252 -3.97 -16.64 9.50
C ASP A 252 -3.93 -17.22 10.92
N LEU A 253 -2.75 -17.21 11.57
CA LEU A 253 -2.59 -17.66 12.96
C LEU A 253 -3.47 -16.86 13.92
N ARG A 254 -3.58 -15.54 13.75
CA ARG A 254 -4.49 -14.69 14.55
C ARG A 254 -5.94 -15.15 14.39
N SER A 255 -6.40 -15.34 13.15
CA SER A 255 -7.78 -15.77 12.89
C SER A 255 -8.07 -17.15 13.48
N GLN A 256 -7.09 -18.07 13.44
CA GLN A 256 -7.18 -19.35 14.15
C GLN A 256 -7.24 -19.15 15.66
N ALA A 257 -6.38 -18.32 16.25
CA ALA A 257 -6.32 -18.09 17.69
C ALA A 257 -7.59 -17.46 18.28
N VAL A 258 -8.31 -16.63 17.51
CA VAL A 258 -9.60 -16.05 17.93
C VAL A 258 -10.71 -17.11 17.98
N THR A 259 -10.66 -18.11 17.10
CA THR A 259 -11.73 -19.12 16.94
C THR A 259 -11.42 -20.46 17.63
N ALA A 260 -10.18 -20.68 18.03
CA ALA A 260 -9.71 -21.94 18.57
C ALA A 260 -10.31 -22.25 19.96
N PRO A 261 -10.78 -23.48 20.20
CA PRO A 261 -11.13 -23.96 21.53
C PRO A 261 -9.85 -24.15 22.38
N PRO A 262 -9.95 -24.16 23.72
CA PRO A 262 -8.80 -24.27 24.62
C PRO A 262 -7.85 -25.45 24.35
N GLN A 263 -8.36 -26.54 23.76
CA GLN A 263 -7.62 -27.75 23.42
C GLN A 263 -6.67 -27.58 22.22
N GLN A 264 -6.89 -26.58 21.35
CA GLN A 264 -6.06 -26.31 20.16
C GLN A 264 -4.93 -25.30 20.43
N ASN A 265 -4.76 -24.85 21.68
CA ASN A 265 -3.69 -23.93 22.07
C ASN A 265 -2.28 -24.47 21.73
N GLY A 266 -2.09 -25.80 21.76
CA GLY A 266 -0.81 -26.43 21.41
C GLY A 266 -0.44 -26.27 19.94
N ASP A 267 -1.41 -26.36 19.03
CA ASP A 267 -1.19 -26.25 17.58
C ASP A 267 -0.79 -24.81 17.21
N ILE A 268 -1.48 -23.81 17.80
CA ILE A 268 -1.15 -22.39 17.66
C ILE A 268 0.29 -22.12 18.11
N LEU A 269 0.71 -22.68 19.25
CA LEU A 269 2.08 -22.53 19.75
C LEU A 269 3.11 -23.15 18.80
N CYS A 270 2.83 -24.34 18.25
CA CYS A 270 3.72 -25.00 17.31
C CYS A 270 3.86 -24.18 16.01
N GLU A 271 2.74 -23.70 15.45
CA GLU A 271 2.76 -22.85 14.26
C GLU A 271 3.48 -21.51 14.52
N ALA A 272 3.24 -20.89 15.67
CA ALA A 272 3.93 -19.66 16.07
C ALA A 272 5.45 -19.84 16.17
N VAL A 273 5.93 -20.98 16.70
CA VAL A 273 7.36 -21.27 16.77
C VAL A 273 7.97 -21.41 15.37
N VAL A 274 7.26 -22.04 14.42
CA VAL A 274 7.73 -22.15 13.03
C VAL A 274 7.80 -20.77 12.36
N ILE A 275 6.77 -19.93 12.55
CA ILE A 275 6.78 -18.55 12.03
C ILE A 275 7.93 -17.75 12.67
N TRP A 276 8.14 -17.91 13.98
CA TRP A 276 9.22 -17.22 14.69
C TRP A 276 10.61 -17.61 14.19
N ASP A 277 10.86 -18.91 13.93
CA ASP A 277 12.15 -19.38 13.39
C ASP A 277 12.40 -18.80 11.99
N ASP A 278 11.38 -18.82 11.12
CA ASP A 278 11.48 -18.20 9.79
C ASP A 278 11.73 -16.68 9.89
N LEU A 279 11.05 -16.00 10.82
CA LEU A 279 11.21 -14.56 11.06
C LEU A 279 12.60 -14.22 11.61
N ALA A 280 13.16 -15.05 12.50
CA ALA A 280 14.48 -14.87 13.08
C ALA A 280 15.60 -15.06 12.04
N ASN A 281 15.39 -15.95 11.07
CA ASN A 281 16.32 -16.20 9.98
C ASN A 281 16.11 -15.29 8.75
N TRP A 282 15.00 -14.55 8.70
CA TRP A 282 14.70 -13.60 7.63
C TRP A 282 15.61 -12.37 7.68
N HIS A 283 16.09 -11.95 6.51
CA HIS A 283 16.90 -10.74 6.35
C HIS A 283 16.49 -10.00 5.07
N PRO A 284 16.51 -8.66 5.05
CA PRO A 284 16.25 -7.89 3.84
C PRO A 284 17.26 -8.24 2.75
N LYS A 285 16.78 -8.48 1.52
CA LYS A 285 17.67 -8.77 0.38
C LYS A 285 18.56 -7.60 -0.02
N SER A 286 18.16 -6.37 0.31
CA SER A 286 18.92 -5.18 -0.07
C SER A 286 20.00 -4.78 0.92
N THR A 287 21.08 -4.21 0.40
CA THR A 287 22.23 -3.72 1.15
C THR A 287 22.18 -2.21 1.46
N GLY A 288 21.11 -1.50 1.11
CA GLY A 288 20.94 -0.07 1.46
C GLY A 288 20.70 0.13 2.96
N SER A 289 21.28 1.17 3.58
CA SER A 289 21.08 1.48 5.01
C SER A 289 19.60 1.65 5.36
N ASP A 290 18.91 2.41 4.53
CA ASP A 290 17.49 2.74 4.65
C ASP A 290 16.60 1.49 4.53
N GLN A 291 16.90 0.61 3.57
CA GLN A 291 16.17 -0.63 3.36
C GLN A 291 16.43 -1.67 4.46
N ARG A 292 17.62 -1.66 5.08
CA ARG A 292 17.88 -2.46 6.29
C ARG A 292 17.11 -1.96 7.49
N LEU A 293 17.01 -0.64 7.67
CA LEU A 293 16.25 -0.05 8.78
C LEU A 293 14.75 -0.38 8.67
N ILE A 294 14.14 -0.19 7.49
CA ILE A 294 12.72 -0.55 7.31
C ILE A 294 12.50 -2.05 7.47
N GLY A 295 13.43 -2.88 6.98
CA GLY A 295 13.38 -4.32 7.19
C GLY A 295 13.42 -4.73 8.66
N SER A 296 14.31 -4.11 9.45
CA SER A 296 14.39 -4.31 10.91
C SER A 296 13.08 -3.93 11.60
N LEU A 297 12.48 -2.80 11.21
CA LEU A 297 11.20 -2.35 11.76
C LEU A 297 10.05 -3.31 11.46
N TYR A 298 9.97 -3.84 10.23
CA TYR A 298 8.99 -4.88 9.90
C TYR A 298 9.25 -6.15 10.71
N GLN A 299 10.50 -6.56 10.87
CA GLN A 299 10.86 -7.76 11.64
C GLN A 299 10.40 -7.64 13.11
N TRP A 300 10.67 -6.50 13.75
CA TRP A 300 10.20 -6.23 15.12
C TRP A 300 8.69 -6.11 15.21
N ALA A 301 8.04 -5.45 14.26
CA ALA A 301 6.57 -5.36 14.21
C ALA A 301 5.94 -6.76 14.13
N LEU A 302 6.45 -7.63 13.25
CA LEU A 302 5.96 -9.01 13.12
C LEU A 302 6.20 -9.83 14.40
N PHE A 303 7.36 -9.66 15.05
CA PHE A 303 7.63 -10.30 16.33
C PHE A 303 6.62 -9.85 17.42
N ILE A 304 6.40 -8.53 17.55
CA ILE A 304 5.45 -7.97 18.52
C ILE A 304 4.05 -8.52 18.26
N TRP A 305 3.60 -8.50 17.00
CA TRP A 305 2.28 -9.01 16.64
C TRP A 305 2.12 -10.51 16.94
N LEU A 306 3.11 -11.32 16.55
CA LEU A 306 3.14 -12.75 16.85
C LEU A 306 3.14 -13.02 18.36
N TYR A 307 3.91 -12.26 19.13
CA TYR A 307 3.98 -12.39 20.59
C TYR A 307 2.64 -12.10 21.24
N CYS A 308 1.96 -11.03 20.82
CA CYS A 308 0.63 -10.68 21.32
C CYS A 308 -0.41 -11.78 21.02
N ILE A 309 -0.34 -12.44 19.86
CA ILE A 309 -1.23 -13.56 19.53
C ILE A 309 -0.99 -14.75 20.48
N VAL A 310 0.28 -15.08 20.75
CA VAL A 310 0.65 -16.20 21.62
C VAL A 310 0.42 -15.90 23.10
N HIS A 311 0.62 -14.65 23.50
CA HIS A 311 0.48 -14.16 24.87
C HIS A 311 -0.51 -12.98 24.92
N PRO A 312 -1.83 -13.23 24.84
CA PRO A 312 -2.82 -12.16 24.71
C PRO A 312 -2.84 -11.15 25.87
N ASP A 313 -2.47 -11.58 27.07
CA ASP A 313 -2.41 -10.70 28.25
C ASP A 313 -0.97 -10.21 28.53
N GLY A 314 -0.03 -10.51 27.62
CA GLY A 314 1.42 -10.30 27.76
C GLY A 314 1.94 -8.98 27.20
N VAL A 315 1.10 -7.95 27.00
CA VAL A 315 1.57 -6.66 26.44
C VAL A 315 2.60 -5.99 27.35
N ALA A 316 2.54 -6.20 28.67
CA ALA A 316 3.53 -5.70 29.62
C ALA A 316 4.71 -6.66 29.87
N ASP A 317 4.81 -7.76 29.11
CA ASP A 317 5.91 -8.71 29.25
C ASP A 317 7.25 -8.06 28.88
N ILE A 318 8.26 -8.30 29.71
CA ILE A 318 9.62 -7.78 29.53
C ILE A 318 10.22 -8.15 28.17
N LYS A 319 9.91 -9.33 27.61
CA LYS A 319 10.41 -9.75 26.30
C LYS A 319 9.78 -8.93 25.18
N LEU A 320 8.47 -8.70 25.26
CA LEU A 320 7.77 -7.87 24.29
C LEU A 320 8.26 -6.43 24.37
N GLN A 321 8.34 -5.86 25.57
CA GLN A 321 8.76 -4.47 25.77
C GLN A 321 10.25 -4.24 25.41
N ALA A 322 11.11 -5.24 25.59
CA ALA A 322 12.47 -5.20 25.04
C ALA A 322 12.46 -5.10 23.50
N GLY A 323 11.57 -5.82 22.83
CA GLY A 323 11.38 -5.72 21.38
C GLY A 323 10.84 -4.37 20.92
N VAL A 324 9.84 -3.83 21.64
CA VAL A 324 9.32 -2.47 21.42
C VAL A 324 10.45 -1.45 21.51
N LYS A 325 11.25 -1.48 22.58
CA LYS A 325 12.38 -0.56 22.76
C LYS A 325 13.39 -0.62 21.63
N ARG A 326 13.73 -1.82 21.13
CA ARG A 326 14.62 -1.98 19.96
C ARG A 326 14.03 -1.38 18.70
N ALA A 327 12.73 -1.56 18.48
CA ALA A 327 12.01 -0.93 17.37
C ALA A 327 11.99 0.60 17.49
N ILE A 328 11.79 1.15 18.69
CA ILE A 328 11.86 2.59 18.96
C ILE A 328 13.25 3.14 18.62
N GLU A 329 14.33 2.48 19.07
CA GLU A 329 15.72 2.84 18.73
C GLU A 329 15.95 2.89 17.21
N ASP A 330 15.33 1.98 16.45
CA ASP A 330 15.41 1.97 14.98
C ASP A 330 14.56 3.08 14.32
N LEU A 331 13.37 3.39 14.87
CA LEU A 331 12.55 4.52 14.43
C LEU A 331 13.29 5.85 14.60
N GLU A 332 14.06 6.01 15.68
CA GLU A 332 14.84 7.23 15.93
C GLU A 332 15.96 7.46 14.90
N LYS A 333 16.50 6.38 14.33
CA LYS A 333 17.53 6.45 13.26
C LYS A 333 16.99 6.95 11.92
N ILE A 334 15.67 6.93 11.71
CA ILE A 334 15.03 7.48 10.51
C ILE A 334 15.03 9.01 10.62
N GLN A 335 16.04 9.66 10.04
CA GLN A 335 16.24 11.11 10.13
C GLN A 335 15.75 11.87 8.90
N THR A 336 15.75 11.25 7.72
CA THR A 336 15.37 11.90 6.46
C THR A 336 14.09 11.31 5.91
N ALA A 337 13.21 12.19 5.43
CA ALA A 337 12.02 11.81 4.70
C ALA A 337 12.41 11.25 3.32
N SER A 338 12.65 9.94 3.26
CA SER A 338 12.96 9.19 2.05
C SER A 338 11.76 8.35 1.61
N GLY A 339 11.92 7.56 0.53
CA GLY A 339 10.88 6.62 0.07
C GLY A 339 10.44 5.63 1.14
N ILE A 340 11.23 5.38 2.19
CA ILE A 340 10.86 4.52 3.33
C ILE A 340 9.54 4.93 3.98
N PHE A 341 9.23 6.24 4.02
CA PHE A 341 8.01 6.72 4.67
C PHE A 341 6.75 6.12 4.03
N SER A 342 6.80 5.77 2.74
CA SER A 342 5.69 5.09 2.04
C SER A 342 5.36 3.70 2.60
N CYS A 343 6.25 3.10 3.40
CA CYS A 343 6.06 1.76 3.98
C CYS A 343 6.09 1.77 5.52
N LEU A 344 6.15 2.95 6.17
CA LEU A 344 6.34 3.08 7.61
C LEU A 344 5.05 2.88 8.42
N LEU A 345 3.88 3.00 7.80
CA LEU A 345 2.60 2.97 8.51
C LEU A 345 2.37 1.64 9.24
N PHE A 346 2.61 0.50 8.58
CA PHE A 346 2.50 -0.84 9.17
C PHE A 346 3.36 -1.01 10.43
N PRO A 347 4.70 -0.90 10.37
CA PRO A 347 5.51 -1.12 11.55
C PRO A 347 5.18 -0.11 12.65
N LEU A 348 4.99 1.17 12.31
CA LEU A 348 4.68 2.20 13.28
C LEU A 348 3.35 1.94 14.02
N PHE A 349 2.35 1.42 13.31
CA PHE A 349 1.07 1.03 13.90
C PHE A 349 1.24 -0.11 14.90
N ILE A 350 1.88 -1.21 14.52
CA ILE A 350 2.07 -2.39 15.39
C ILE A 350 2.95 -2.08 16.60
N ILE A 351 4.07 -1.38 16.39
CA ILE A 351 4.96 -0.96 17.47
C ILE A 351 4.19 -0.02 18.43
N GLY A 352 3.41 0.89 17.87
CA GLY A 352 2.61 1.85 18.61
C GLY A 352 1.56 1.20 19.50
N THR A 353 0.78 0.22 19.00
CA THR A 353 -0.26 -0.46 19.80
C THR A 353 0.32 -1.23 20.99
N ALA A 354 1.61 -1.57 20.95
CA ALA A 354 2.31 -2.26 22.03
C ALA A 354 3.18 -1.34 22.91
N SER A 355 3.27 -0.04 22.61
CA SER A 355 4.06 0.94 23.39
C SER A 355 3.31 1.39 24.64
N ILE A 356 3.72 0.89 25.81
CA ILE A 356 3.06 1.22 27.09
C ILE A 356 3.83 2.27 27.91
N GLU A 357 5.13 2.44 27.67
CA GLU A 357 5.94 3.44 28.35
C GLU A 357 5.73 4.84 27.74
N GLN A 358 5.66 5.86 28.60
CA GLN A 358 5.38 7.25 28.18
C GLN A 358 6.41 7.77 27.16
N ASN A 359 7.70 7.46 27.34
CA ASN A 359 8.75 7.88 26.42
C ASN A 359 8.57 7.26 25.03
N ASP A 360 8.22 5.98 24.96
CA ASP A 360 8.00 5.28 23.69
C ASP A 360 6.76 5.82 22.96
N ARG A 361 5.68 6.09 23.71
CA ARG A 361 4.46 6.74 23.18
C ARG A 361 4.76 8.10 22.55
N GLU A 362 5.66 8.89 23.15
CA GLU A 362 6.07 10.19 22.63
C GLU A 362 6.83 10.08 21.30
N VAL A 363 7.76 9.11 21.19
CA VAL A 363 8.47 8.83 19.93
C VAL A 363 7.50 8.39 18.85
N VAL A 364 6.61 7.43 19.15
CA VAL A 364 5.58 6.95 18.20
C VAL A 364 4.69 8.08 17.74
N LYS A 365 4.21 8.93 18.67
CA LYS A 365 3.38 10.09 18.34
C LYS A 365 4.10 11.06 17.41
N SER A 366 5.37 11.38 17.68
CA SER A 366 6.21 12.23 16.83
C SER A 366 6.40 11.64 15.43
N ARG A 367 6.57 10.32 15.34
CA ARG A 367 6.72 9.61 14.06
C ARG A 367 5.43 9.59 13.24
N PHE A 368 4.27 9.41 13.86
CA PHE A 368 2.98 9.55 13.17
C PHE A 368 2.77 10.98 12.64
N GLN A 369 3.12 12.00 13.43
CA GLN A 369 3.05 13.39 12.99
C GLN A 369 3.97 13.67 11.80
N SER A 370 5.19 13.13 11.83
CA SER A 370 6.14 13.23 10.72
C SER A 370 5.63 12.55 9.45
N LEU A 371 5.04 11.35 9.60
CA LEU A 371 4.46 10.59 8.49
C LEU A 371 3.23 11.29 7.90
N ALA A 372 2.35 11.83 8.74
CA ALA A 372 1.18 12.58 8.31
C ALA A 372 1.57 13.88 7.59
N ALA A 373 2.57 14.61 8.09
CA ALA A 373 3.08 15.83 7.47
C ALA A 373 3.76 15.55 6.12
N TRP A 374 4.45 14.42 5.99
CA TRP A 374 5.13 14.04 4.74
C TRP A 374 4.16 13.52 3.67
N SER A 375 3.22 12.66 4.05
CA SER A 375 2.34 11.95 3.11
C SER A 375 1.03 12.68 2.82
N GLY A 376 0.47 13.42 3.80
CA GLY A 376 -0.89 13.96 3.68
C GLY A 376 -1.99 12.91 3.53
N LEU A 377 -1.73 11.62 3.77
CA LEU A 377 -2.73 10.56 3.61
C LEU A 377 -3.63 10.48 4.85
N GLY A 378 -4.94 10.37 4.63
CA GLY A 378 -5.95 10.36 5.68
C GLY A 378 -5.86 9.13 6.60
N ASN A 379 -5.53 7.95 6.05
CA ASN A 379 -5.39 6.70 6.82
C ASN A 379 -4.37 6.80 7.97
N VAL A 380 -3.30 7.60 7.83
CA VAL A 380 -2.28 7.81 8.87
C VAL A 380 -2.88 8.39 10.14
N LYS A 381 -3.83 9.33 10.01
CA LYS A 381 -4.50 9.97 11.16
C LYS A 381 -5.41 8.99 11.89
N ILE A 382 -6.14 8.16 11.15
CA ILE A 382 -7.00 7.12 11.73
C ILE A 382 -6.16 6.09 12.47
N ALA A 383 -5.08 5.59 11.83
CA ALA A 383 -4.15 4.65 12.44
C ALA A 383 -3.54 5.20 13.74
N GLN A 384 -3.14 6.47 13.75
CA GLN A 384 -2.65 7.14 14.96
C GLN A 384 -3.70 7.16 16.07
N ARG A 385 -4.98 7.42 15.74
CA ARG A 385 -6.06 7.44 16.74
C ARG A 385 -6.30 6.05 17.34
N ILE A 386 -6.25 4.99 16.54
CA ILE A 386 -6.38 3.60 17.03
C ILE A 386 -5.22 3.26 17.98
N VAL A 387 -3.98 3.65 17.65
CA VAL A 387 -2.82 3.49 18.52
C VAL A 387 -3.02 4.22 19.85
N GLN A 388 -3.50 5.46 19.82
CA GLN A 388 -3.79 6.24 21.03
C GLN A 388 -4.90 5.60 21.88
N ASN A 389 -5.96 5.08 21.25
CA ASN A 389 -6.99 4.34 21.97
C ASN A 389 -6.42 3.09 22.67
N SER A 390 -5.45 2.41 22.06
CA SER A 390 -4.77 1.26 22.67
C SER A 390 -4.00 1.65 23.93
N TRP A 391 -3.44 2.87 23.98
CA TRP A 391 -2.81 3.43 25.17
C TRP A 391 -3.83 3.78 26.25
N GLU A 392 -4.91 4.46 25.88
CA GLU A 392 -6.03 4.79 26.77
C GLU A 392 -6.59 3.49 27.41
N TYR A 393 -6.76 2.43 26.61
CA TYR A 393 -7.27 1.14 27.06
C TYR A 393 -6.29 0.42 28.00
N PHE A 394 -4.99 0.52 27.73
CA PHE A 394 -3.98 -0.04 28.64
C PHE A 394 -4.00 0.67 30.00
N ASP A 395 -4.08 2.01 30.00
CA ASP A 395 -4.09 2.82 31.21
C ASP A 395 -5.36 2.58 32.05
N GLU A 396 -6.48 2.31 31.38
CA GLU A 396 -7.76 1.91 32.00
C GLU A 396 -7.83 0.42 32.40
N ALA A 397 -6.74 -0.33 32.20
CA ALA A 397 -6.64 -1.78 32.46
C ALA A 397 -7.69 -2.61 31.69
N VAL A 398 -8.07 -2.17 30.49
CA VAL A 398 -8.90 -2.95 29.57
C VAL A 398 -8.07 -4.16 29.08
N PRO A 399 -8.56 -5.40 29.25
CA PRO A 399 -7.84 -6.59 28.78
C PRO A 399 -7.55 -6.51 27.28
N ARG A 400 -6.38 -7.00 26.87
CA ARG A 400 -5.95 -7.03 25.47
C ARG A 400 -6.05 -5.65 24.80
N SER A 401 -5.55 -4.62 25.48
CA SER A 401 -5.54 -3.24 24.97
C SER A 401 -4.85 -3.08 23.59
N TRP A 402 -4.01 -4.05 23.20
CA TRP A 402 -3.38 -4.13 21.89
C TRP A 402 -4.30 -4.69 20.79
N ASP A 403 -5.48 -5.26 21.10
CA ASP A 403 -6.38 -5.85 20.12
C ASP A 403 -7.13 -4.77 19.32
N TRP A 404 -6.43 -4.22 18.32
CA TRP A 404 -6.98 -3.18 17.46
C TRP A 404 -8.15 -3.66 16.61
N ILE A 405 -8.29 -4.96 16.33
CA ILE A 405 -9.42 -5.49 15.56
C ILE A 405 -10.70 -5.34 16.37
N ALA A 406 -10.70 -5.78 17.64
CA ALA A 406 -11.83 -5.59 18.53
C ALA A 406 -12.19 -4.11 18.72
N GLN A 407 -11.18 -3.23 18.78
CA GLN A 407 -11.39 -1.78 18.81
C GLN A 407 -12.08 -1.28 17.54
N MET A 408 -11.56 -1.65 16.38
CA MET A 408 -12.07 -1.23 15.08
C MET A 408 -13.52 -1.68 14.86
N GLU A 409 -13.84 -2.94 15.20
CA GLU A 409 -15.20 -3.47 15.14
C GLU A 409 -16.15 -2.70 16.07
N ARG A 410 -15.72 -2.42 17.31
CA ARG A 410 -16.52 -1.68 18.29
C ARG A 410 -16.86 -0.26 17.83
N HIS A 411 -15.94 0.40 17.14
CA HIS A 411 -16.10 1.79 16.69
C HIS A 411 -16.57 1.90 15.23
N GLY A 412 -16.78 0.78 14.53
CA GLY A 412 -17.16 0.77 13.11
C GLY A 412 -16.09 1.38 12.19
N ILE A 413 -14.82 1.25 12.56
CA ILE A 413 -13.69 1.81 11.81
C ILE A 413 -13.10 0.74 10.89
N SER A 414 -12.85 1.09 9.63
CA SER A 414 -12.06 0.31 8.70
C SER A 414 -10.95 1.18 8.13
N VAL A 415 -9.71 0.70 8.22
CA VAL A 415 -8.55 1.43 7.71
C VAL A 415 -7.47 0.43 7.26
N PRO A 416 -6.90 0.57 6.07
CA PRO A 416 -5.75 -0.21 5.66
C PRO A 416 -4.47 0.43 6.22
N ILE A 417 -3.61 -0.39 6.81
CA ILE A 417 -2.33 0.03 7.41
C ILE A 417 -1.21 -0.23 6.40
N THR A 418 -1.33 0.45 5.25
CA THR A 418 -0.48 0.22 4.08
C THR A 418 0.18 1.47 3.56
#